data_AF-A0A1A8QLH8-F1
#
_entry.id   AF-A0A1A8QLH8-F1
#
_cell.length_a   1.000
_cell.length_b   1.000
_cell.length_c   1.000
_cell.angle_alpha   90.00
_cell.angle_beta   90.00
_cell.angle_gamma   90.00
#
_symmetry.space_group_name_H-M   'P 1'
#
loop_
_entity.id
_entity.type
_entity.pdbx_description
1 polymer ?
#
loop_
_entity_poly.entity_id
_entity_poly.type
_entity_poly.pdbx_seq_one_letter_code
_entity_poly.pdbx_strand_id
1 'polypeptide(L)'
;STVQYLDNGEVFVVQWKQVRLPGKESKGAFTFQAALYKTGRITFSYQEIPLPLDVIGSAEHPVKVGLSDAFMTASSSPQSPEAAQRTIYEYHRIEVDMKRITSKSA
;
A
#
# COMPACT_ATOMS: atom_id res chain seq x y z
N SER A 1 -4.11 9.40 10.49
CA SER A 1 -4.42 8.97 9.12
C SER A 1 -5.90 8.63 9.04
N THR A 2 -6.48 8.68 7.85
CA THR A 2 -7.90 8.31 7.64
C THR A 2 -8.01 7.50 6.36
N VAL A 3 -8.82 6.44 6.38
CA VAL A 3 -9.21 5.69 5.18
C VAL A 3 -10.62 6.09 4.80
N GLN A 4 -10.82 6.48 3.54
CA GLN A 4 -12.11 6.87 2.99
C GLN A 4 -12.35 6.07 1.72
N TYR A 5 -13.61 5.80 1.39
CA TYR A 5 -13.97 5.13 0.15
C TYR A 5 -15.17 5.79 -0.49
N LEU A 6 -15.30 5.60 -1.80
CA LEU A 6 -16.44 5.99 -2.61
C LEU A 6 -16.76 4.83 -3.55
N ASP A 7 -18.03 4.47 -3.63
CA ASP A 7 -18.56 3.58 -4.66
C ASP A 7 -19.74 4.29 -5.33
N ASN A 8 -19.72 4.37 -6.65
CA ASN A 8 -20.83 4.91 -7.45
C ASN A 8 -21.41 3.90 -8.44
N GLY A 9 -21.04 2.62 -8.34
CA GLY A 9 -21.46 1.54 -9.24
C GLY A 9 -20.66 1.42 -10.54
N GLU A 10 -19.86 2.43 -10.89
CA GLU A 10 -18.95 2.41 -12.06
C GLU A 10 -17.48 2.38 -11.66
N VAL A 11 -17.13 2.98 -10.52
CA VAL A 11 -15.79 2.96 -9.93
C VAL A 11 -15.89 2.86 -8.42
N PHE A 12 -15.06 1.97 -7.86
CA PHE A 12 -14.78 1.88 -6.44
C PHE A 12 -13.43 2.51 -6.15
N VAL A 13 -13.39 3.55 -5.31
CA VAL A 13 -12.16 4.28 -4.96
C VAL A 13 -11.93 4.15 -3.47
N VAL A 14 -10.70 3.80 -3.08
CA VAL A 14 -10.24 3.88 -1.69
C VAL A 14 -9.10 4.90 -1.62
N GLN A 15 -9.21 5.84 -0.69
CA GLN A 15 -8.20 6.84 -0.39
C GLN A 15 -7.63 6.61 1.00
N TRP A 16 -6.30 6.56 1.08
CA TRP A 16 -5.55 6.65 2.30
C TRP A 16 -5.04 8.07 2.45
N LYS A 17 -5.61 8.82 3.39
CA LYS A 17 -5.29 10.24 3.60
C LYS A 17 -4.35 10.42 4.78
N GLN A 18 -3.30 11.20 4.57
CA GLN A 18 -2.33 11.61 5.59
C GLN A 18 -1.78 10.41 6.38
N VAL A 19 -1.32 9.37 5.66
CA VAL A 19 -0.63 8.21 6.22
C VAL A 19 0.80 8.60 6.57
N ARG A 20 1.21 8.40 7.81
CA ARG A 20 2.59 8.65 8.24
C ARG A 20 3.35 7.33 8.33
N LEU A 21 4.61 7.37 7.92
CA LEU A 21 5.52 6.25 8.07
C LEU A 21 5.98 6.16 9.54
N PRO A 22 5.88 4.99 10.18
CA PRO A 22 6.43 4.80 11.53
C PRO A 22 7.91 5.16 11.58
N GLY A 23 8.31 5.97 12.57
CA GLY A 23 9.69 6.42 12.77
C GLY A 23 10.17 7.50 11.78
N LYS A 24 9.31 7.95 10.85
CA LYS A 24 9.58 9.04 9.89
C LYS A 24 8.46 10.09 9.90
N GLU A 25 7.80 10.30 11.04
CA GLU A 25 6.61 11.15 11.18
C GLU A 25 6.89 12.62 10.85
N SER A 26 8.12 13.09 11.09
CA SER A 26 8.56 14.46 10.80
C SER A 26 8.76 14.74 9.31
N LYS A 27 8.82 13.68 8.49
CA LYS A 27 9.08 13.81 7.04
C LYS A 27 7.83 14.16 6.24
N GLY A 28 6.65 14.06 6.83
CA GLY A 28 5.39 14.38 6.19
C GLY A 28 4.47 13.17 6.11
N ALA A 29 3.39 13.29 5.34
CA ALA A 29 2.38 12.25 5.21
C ALA A 29 2.04 11.94 3.75
N PHE A 30 1.71 10.68 3.49
CA PHE A 30 1.29 10.18 2.19
C PHE A 30 -0.21 10.38 2.03
N THR A 31 -0.62 10.77 0.82
CA THR A 31 -2.00 10.66 0.40
C THR A 31 -2.04 9.99 -0.96
N PHE A 32 -2.70 8.84 -1.04
CA PHE A 32 -2.81 8.06 -2.27
C PHE A 32 -4.15 7.34 -2.36
N GLN A 33 -4.49 6.91 -3.56
CA GLN A 33 -5.73 6.27 -3.90
C GLN A 33 -5.49 5.03 -4.76
N ALA A 34 -6.39 4.06 -4.63
CA ALA A 34 -6.57 2.98 -5.59
C ALA A 34 -8.02 3.03 -6.08
N ALA A 35 -8.21 2.94 -7.40
CA ALA A 35 -9.53 2.91 -8.02
C ALA A 35 -9.68 1.64 -8.86
N LEU A 36 -10.75 0.90 -8.62
CA LEU A 36 -11.18 -0.25 -9.42
C LEU A 36 -12.39 0.16 -10.25
N TYR A 37 -12.22 0.16 -11.56
CA TYR A 37 -13.29 0.45 -12.51
C TYR A 37 -14.04 -0.84 -12.83
N LYS A 38 -15.34 -0.72 -13.15
CA LYS A 38 -16.19 -1.82 -13.61
C LYS A 38 -15.63 -2.60 -14.81
N THR A 39 -14.78 -1.96 -15.61
CA THR A 39 -14.07 -2.58 -16.74
C THR A 39 -12.92 -3.49 -16.32
N GLY A 40 -12.62 -3.61 -15.03
CA GLY A 40 -11.47 -4.35 -14.48
C GLY A 40 -10.17 -3.54 -14.45
N ARG A 41 -10.18 -2.29 -14.93
CA ARG A 41 -9.01 -1.41 -14.82
C ARG A 41 -8.75 -1.04 -13.36
N ILE A 42 -7.49 -1.08 -12.95
CA ILE A 42 -7.03 -0.58 -11.65
C ILE A 42 -6.10 0.61 -11.90
N THR A 43 -6.32 1.73 -11.22
CA THR A 43 -5.42 2.89 -11.24
C THR A 43 -4.94 3.23 -9.85
N PHE A 44 -3.68 3.63 -9.73
CA PHE A 44 -3.07 4.09 -8.50
C PHE A 44 -2.75 5.58 -8.65
N SER A 45 -3.30 6.42 -7.78
CA SER A 45 -3.07 7.87 -7.84
C SER A 45 -2.38 8.35 -6.56
N TYR A 46 -1.32 9.13 -6.72
CA TYR A 46 -0.47 9.59 -5.63
C TYR A 46 -0.62 11.09 -5.49
N GLN A 47 -1.48 11.53 -4.58
CA GLN A 47 -1.75 12.96 -4.38
C GLN A 47 -0.60 13.66 -3.67
N GLU A 48 0.04 13.01 -2.71
CA GLU A 48 1.10 13.55 -1.88
C GLU A 48 2.08 12.44 -1.48
N ILE A 49 3.34 12.63 -1.85
CA ILE A 49 4.46 11.77 -1.51
C ILE A 49 5.52 12.67 -0.83
N PRO A 50 5.72 12.54 0.49
CA PRO A 50 6.59 13.42 1.27
C PRO A 50 8.09 13.13 1.08
N LEU A 51 8.44 11.93 0.60
CA LEU A 51 9.82 11.49 0.39
C LEU A 51 9.92 10.64 -0.87
N PRO A 52 11.03 10.73 -1.63
CA PRO A 52 11.33 9.78 -2.70
C PRO A 52 11.23 8.32 -2.22
N LEU A 53 10.65 7.44 -3.04
CA LEU A 53 10.32 6.06 -2.65
C LEU A 53 11.57 5.22 -2.32
N ASP A 54 12.69 5.53 -2.96
CA ASP A 54 14.01 4.93 -2.72
C ASP A 54 14.57 5.24 -1.33
N VAL A 55 14.13 6.32 -0.69
CA VAL A 55 14.54 6.71 0.68
C VAL A 55 13.63 6.11 1.75
N ILE A 56 12.46 5.59 1.35
CA ILE A 56 11.49 5.02 2.30
C ILE A 56 11.92 3.62 2.73
N GLY A 57 12.30 2.77 1.79
CA GLY A 57 12.65 1.38 2.02
C GLY A 57 14.06 1.15 2.59
N SER A 58 14.30 -0.04 3.10
CA SER A 58 15.64 -0.56 3.42
C SER A 58 15.85 -1.93 2.76
N ALA A 59 17.05 -2.49 2.86
CA ALA A 59 17.31 -3.84 2.36
C ALA A 59 16.46 -4.89 3.09
N GLU A 60 16.19 -4.66 4.38
CA GLU A 60 15.38 -5.51 5.25
C GLU A 60 13.88 -5.31 5.02
N HIS A 61 13.47 -4.11 4.64
CA HIS A 61 12.08 -3.74 4.40
C HIS A 61 11.94 -2.96 3.08
N PRO A 62 11.98 -3.65 1.93
CA PRO A 62 11.84 -2.99 0.64
C PRO A 62 10.42 -2.45 0.46
N VAL A 63 10.31 -1.23 -0.05
CA VAL A 63 9.02 -0.68 -0.47
C VAL A 63 8.59 -1.40 -1.74
N LYS A 64 7.34 -1.82 -1.77
CA LYS A 64 6.72 -2.44 -2.93
C LYS A 64 5.60 -1.54 -3.43
N VAL A 65 5.54 -1.38 -4.75
CA VAL A 65 4.39 -0.76 -5.42
C VAL A 65 3.93 -1.67 -6.55
N GLY A 66 2.62 -1.80 -6.69
CA GLY A 66 1.98 -2.60 -7.72
C GLY A 66 0.82 -3.42 -7.16
N LEU A 67 0.51 -4.51 -7.85
CA LEU A 67 -0.53 -5.46 -7.47
C LEU A 67 0.12 -6.84 -7.26
N SER A 68 -0.18 -7.49 -6.15
CA SER A 68 0.28 -8.86 -5.91
C SER A 68 -0.88 -9.78 -5.55
N ASP A 69 -0.71 -11.04 -5.92
CA ASP A 69 -1.55 -12.14 -5.50
C ASP A 69 -0.80 -12.98 -4.46
N ALA A 70 -1.48 -13.22 -3.34
CA ALA A 70 -0.88 -13.79 -2.16
C ALA A 70 -1.92 -14.46 -1.26
N PHE A 71 -1.47 -15.42 -0.45
CA PHE A 71 -2.25 -15.94 0.67
C PHE A 71 -1.52 -15.71 1.98
N MET A 72 -2.28 -15.66 3.08
CA MET A 72 -1.74 -15.45 4.42
C MET A 72 -2.00 -16.69 5.28
N THR A 73 -0.98 -17.17 5.96
CA THR A 73 -1.14 -18.17 7.04
C THR A 73 -0.89 -17.51 8.38
N ALA A 74 -1.63 -17.95 9.40
CA ALA A 74 -1.40 -17.55 10.77
C ALA A 74 -1.00 -18.79 11.56
N SER A 75 0.18 -18.76 12.20
CA SER A 75 0.55 -19.73 13.20
C SER A 75 0.33 -19.13 14.58
N SER A 76 -0.52 -19.76 15.39
CA SER A 76 -0.69 -19.43 16.79
C SER A 76 -0.08 -20.55 17.64
N SER A 77 0.86 -20.20 18.52
CA SER A 77 1.33 -21.14 19.55
C SER A 77 0.35 -21.13 20.72
N PRO A 78 -0.08 -22.31 21.24
CA PRO A 78 -0.92 -22.37 22.45
C PRO A 78 -0.23 -21.75 23.67
N GLN A 79 1.10 -21.71 23.70
CA GLN A 79 1.88 -21.14 24.80
C GLN A 79 2.02 -19.61 24.72
N SER A 80 1.76 -19.00 23.56
CA SER A 80 1.84 -17.56 23.35
C SER A 80 0.80 -17.10 22.32
N PRO A 81 -0.48 -16.99 22.72
CA PRO A 81 -1.56 -16.53 21.84
C PRO A 81 -1.31 -15.13 21.25
N GLU A 82 -0.60 -14.26 21.99
CA GLU A 82 -0.20 -12.92 21.57
C GLU A 82 0.92 -12.92 20.52
N ALA A 83 1.65 -14.03 20.36
CA ALA A 83 2.74 -14.17 19.40
C ALA A 83 2.27 -14.79 18.08
N ALA A 84 1.00 -14.63 17.71
CA ALA A 84 0.48 -15.12 16.45
C ALA A 84 1.27 -14.54 15.27
N GLN A 85 2.05 -15.38 14.60
CA GLN A 85 2.88 -14.97 13.47
C GLN A 85 2.04 -15.08 12.19
N ARG A 86 1.98 -13.98 11.44
CA ARG A 86 1.33 -13.93 10.13
C ARG A 86 2.39 -13.99 9.04
N THR A 87 2.32 -15.02 8.19
CA THR A 87 3.21 -15.18 7.04
C THR A 87 2.43 -14.96 5.75
N ILE A 88 2.93 -14.09 4.89
CA ILE A 88 2.35 -13.80 3.58
C ILE A 88 3.17 -14.52 2.52
N TYR A 89 2.51 -15.37 1.73
CA TYR A 89 3.09 -16.07 0.60
C TYR A 89 2.63 -15.40 -0.69
N GLU A 90 3.52 -14.61 -1.28
CA GLU A 90 3.31 -13.92 -2.55
C GLU A 90 3.80 -14.82 -3.70
N TYR A 91 2.93 -15.10 -4.67
CA TYR A 91 3.26 -15.98 -5.81
C TYR A 91 3.14 -15.30 -7.17
N HIS A 92 2.47 -14.15 -7.25
CA HIS A 92 2.42 -13.36 -8.46
C HIS A 92 2.44 -11.86 -8.14
N ARG A 93 3.18 -11.09 -8.94
CA ARG A 93 3.29 -9.64 -8.76
C ARG A 93 3.42 -8.92 -10.09
N ILE A 94 2.69 -7.82 -10.21
CA ILE A 94 2.82 -6.81 -11.26
C ILE A 94 3.52 -5.61 -10.61
N GLU A 95 4.74 -5.32 -11.06
CA GLU A 95 5.53 -4.20 -10.56
C GLU A 95 5.29 -2.92 -11.38
N VAL A 96 5.32 -1.78 -10.70
CA VAL A 96 5.26 -0.46 -11.32
C VAL A 96 6.62 0.21 -11.20
N ASP A 97 7.08 0.89 -12.26
CA ASP A 97 8.32 1.66 -12.22
C ASP A 97 8.22 2.78 -11.18
N MET A 98 8.99 2.64 -10.10
CA MET A 98 9.01 3.61 -8.99
C MET A 98 9.42 5.01 -9.42
N LYS A 99 10.20 5.15 -10.50
CA LYS A 99 10.61 6.45 -11.03
C LYS A 99 9.43 7.27 -11.58
N ARG A 100 8.33 6.61 -11.92
CA ARG A 100 7.12 7.25 -12.43
C ARG A 100 6.17 7.71 -11.32
N ILE A 101 6.43 7.30 -10.08
CA ILE A 101 5.57 7.59 -8.94
C ILE A 101 6.05 8.86 -8.25
N THR A 102 5.28 9.93 -8.44
CA THR A 102 5.58 11.25 -7.89
C THR A 102 4.32 11.89 -7.33
N SER A 103 4.47 12.97 -6.57
CA SER A 103 3.28 13.73 -6.15
C SER A 103 2.51 14.22 -7.37
N LYS A 104 1.19 14.04 -7.35
CA LYS A 104 0.24 14.33 -8.44
C LYS A 104 0.33 13.40 -9.66
N SER A 105 0.88 12.18 -9.52
CA SER A 105 0.84 11.17 -10.58
C SER A 105 -0.38 10.23 -10.47
N ALA A 106 -0.84 9.69 -11.61
CA ALA A 106 -1.90 8.68 -11.73
C ALA A 106 -1.59 7.70 -12.87
#